data_AF-A0A1H9TV34-F1
#
_entry.id   AF-A0A1H9TV34-F1
#
_cell.length_a   1.000
_cell.length_b   1.000
_cell.length_c   1.000
_cell.angle_alpha   90.00
_cell.angle_beta   90.00
_cell.angle_gamma   90.00
#
_symmetry.space_group_name_H-M   'P 1'
#
loop_
_entity.id
_entity.type
_entity.pdbx_description
1 polymer ?
#
loop_
_entity_poly.entity_id
_entity_poly.type
_entity_poly.pdbx_seq_one_letter_code
_entity_poly.pdbx_strand_id
1 'polypeptide(L)'
;MVALEEEYERVENPVAVASLLDSLVESGGASLCLEDDGGRPEPVVLMEQHPGETLVLDLSSVDYLLGRLQQGVAFYLVGETQGKVLRTPLLSLTETRRSGGRFLCCSDYPAYLDVLQRREAFRAELRIGMPVAASVSMPGHEAIHGELRDLSQQGCQLELPMTASGMLATAEGPLDIAFEFPDGTHFAIQASGRHQRPDPDRNLLRVGFYFGSCSADQERQIWYFVCEIERESARYAKEDREGRQPSPLFTSPAGRVGAGEHVGRRDLKRYATPMARRLVKVAAFLDGQMLALQQGSDIDSRQLSLYADRLMDLHEEDRESLLFACRCLSPEPLLVRHGIAVAVHLLDLVGAGMPRDVRKAVVASGLVHDLGKALVPQVLFKAAHFEATHRQTLSEHVSLVLERLDSCQWLSRGVASAVISGINERMDGSGYPDGVSGESLNELAKASAIVGVAEALRRDRSDRPAKTAQQIYRHLLTHSHQFDPHWIKRYVEHFKALPVGALVRFSGEQLAWVLRIDEQGNLTEVQLAASASAPMRDNLGETIRGNVVEKLGRPVGEVAVST
;
A
#
# COMPACT_ATOMS: atom_id res chain seq x y z
N MET A 1 21.62 5.41 26.61
CA MET A 1 20.45 5.74 27.44
C MET A 1 20.89 6.76 28.48
N VAL A 2 20.69 8.04 28.18
CA VAL A 2 20.68 9.14 29.16
C VAL A 2 19.53 10.00 28.67
N ALA A 3 18.42 9.99 29.40
CA ALA A 3 17.32 10.92 29.15
C ALA A 3 17.81 12.29 29.63
N LEU A 4 17.95 13.24 28.70
CA LEU A 4 18.05 14.65 29.05
C LEU A 4 16.68 15.05 29.60
N GLU A 5 16.59 15.37 30.88
CA GLU A 5 15.43 16.09 31.42
C GLU A 5 15.35 17.44 30.68
N GLU A 6 14.28 17.66 29.91
CA GLU A 6 14.05 18.92 29.21
C GLU A 6 13.75 20.02 30.25
N GLU A 7 14.68 20.97 30.43
CA GLU A 7 14.61 22.02 31.46
C GLU A 7 13.61 23.12 31.05
N TYR A 8 12.47 23.22 31.73
CA TYR A 8 11.50 24.31 31.55
C TYR A 8 11.89 25.52 32.42
N GLU A 9 11.78 26.74 31.87
CA GLU A 9 11.92 27.99 32.61
C GLU A 9 10.55 28.54 33.02
N ARG A 10 10.35 28.84 34.30
CA ARG A 10 9.08 29.38 34.81
C ARG A 10 9.00 30.90 34.65
N VAL A 11 7.91 31.37 34.03
CA VAL A 11 7.58 32.78 33.83
C VAL A 11 6.36 33.14 34.69
N GLU A 12 6.56 33.98 35.70
CA GLU A 12 5.50 34.41 36.64
C GLU A 12 5.09 35.89 36.46
N ASN A 13 5.79 36.64 35.60
CA ASN A 13 5.46 38.04 35.37
C ASN A 13 4.13 38.15 34.59
N PRO A 14 3.08 38.80 35.12
CA PRO A 14 1.76 38.82 34.49
C PRO A 14 1.73 39.41 33.08
N VAL A 15 2.57 40.41 32.80
CA VAL A 15 2.67 41.02 31.46
C VAL A 15 3.32 40.04 30.47
N ALA A 16 4.34 39.31 30.91
CA ALA A 16 4.99 38.29 30.10
C ALA A 16 4.09 37.08 29.87
N VAL A 17 3.35 36.63 30.89
CA VAL A 17 2.35 35.55 30.79
C VAL A 17 1.26 35.92 29.79
N ALA A 18 0.70 37.13 29.89
CA ALA A 18 -0.29 37.62 28.94
C ALA A 18 0.27 37.68 27.52
N SER A 19 1.48 38.21 27.31
CA SER A 19 2.09 38.27 25.97
C SER A 19 2.33 36.89 25.36
N LEU A 20 2.72 35.89 26.15
CA LEU A 20 2.93 34.52 25.68
C LEU A 20 1.61 33.83 25.34
N LEU A 21 0.58 34.06 26.14
CA LEU A 21 -0.78 33.59 25.86
C LEU A 21 -1.37 34.29 24.63
N ASP A 22 -1.06 35.56 24.38
CA ASP A 22 -1.50 36.28 23.18
C ASP A 22 -0.90 35.63 21.94
N SER A 23 0.40 35.31 21.98
CA SER A 23 1.06 34.56 20.90
C SER A 23 0.46 33.16 20.70
N LEU A 24 -0.08 32.56 21.75
CA LEU A 24 -0.77 31.27 21.67
C LEU A 24 -2.21 31.42 21.12
N VAL A 25 -2.93 32.47 21.51
CA VAL A 25 -4.25 32.86 20.98
C VAL A 25 -4.15 33.20 19.49
N GLU A 26 -3.12 33.95 19.08
CA GLU A 26 -2.86 34.30 17.68
C GLU A 26 -2.66 33.05 16.82
N SER A 27 -1.86 32.09 17.31
CA SER A 27 -1.69 30.78 16.67
C SER A 27 -2.94 29.89 16.74
N GLY A 28 -3.79 30.14 17.74
CA GLY A 28 -4.98 29.37 18.10
C GLY A 28 -4.71 27.95 18.58
N GLY A 29 -3.47 27.47 18.59
CA GLY A 29 -3.18 26.05 18.70
C GLY A 29 -2.68 25.56 20.06
N ALA A 30 -3.48 24.75 20.77
CA ALA A 30 -3.07 24.14 22.03
C ALA A 30 -3.48 22.66 22.14
N SER A 31 -2.88 21.96 23.10
CA SER A 31 -3.26 20.62 23.53
C SER A 31 -3.63 20.66 25.01
N LEU A 32 -4.78 20.08 25.34
CA LEU A 32 -5.26 19.87 26.70
C LEU A 32 -4.81 18.49 27.18
N CYS A 33 -4.13 18.44 28.31
CA CYS A 33 -3.73 17.21 28.99
C CYS A 33 -4.47 17.11 30.32
N LEU A 34 -5.23 16.04 30.54
CA LEU A 34 -5.86 15.79 31.84
C LEU A 34 -4.81 15.36 32.88
N GLU A 35 -5.01 15.75 34.14
CA GLU A 35 -4.12 15.38 35.26
C GLU A 35 -4.02 13.85 35.44
N ASP A 36 -5.13 13.14 35.24
CA ASP A 36 -5.30 11.73 35.56
C ASP A 36 -5.01 10.76 34.39
N ASP A 37 -4.76 11.28 33.17
CA ASP A 37 -4.58 10.48 31.94
C ASP A 37 -3.11 10.36 31.50
N GLY A 38 -2.17 10.45 32.46
CA GLY A 38 -0.74 10.30 32.18
C GLY A 38 -0.15 11.37 31.26
N GLY A 39 -0.80 12.53 31.12
CA GLY A 39 -0.34 13.64 30.29
C GLY A 39 -0.65 13.50 28.79
N ARG A 40 -1.59 12.61 28.41
CA ARG A 40 -2.02 12.44 27.02
C ARG A 40 -2.58 13.76 26.44
N PRO A 41 -1.98 14.30 25.36
CA PRO A 41 -2.44 15.56 24.77
C PRO A 41 -3.66 15.36 23.88
N GLU A 42 -4.66 16.22 24.05
CA GLU A 42 -5.88 16.24 23.25
C GLU A 42 -6.07 17.64 22.62
N PRO A 43 -6.27 17.75 21.30
CA PRO A 43 -6.16 19.03 20.60
C PRO A 43 -7.35 19.96 20.87
N VAL A 44 -7.05 21.20 21.25
CA VAL A 44 -8.02 22.25 21.58
C VAL A 44 -7.60 23.59 20.96
N VAL A 45 -8.53 24.53 20.86
CA VAL A 45 -8.22 25.88 20.36
C VAL A 45 -8.29 26.87 21.51
N LEU A 46 -7.22 27.63 21.74
CA LEU A 46 -7.26 28.77 22.65
C LEU A 46 -7.79 29.99 21.88
N MET A 47 -9.02 30.39 22.18
CA MET A 47 -9.77 31.37 21.40
C MET A 47 -9.45 32.80 21.83
N GLU A 48 -9.48 33.04 23.13
CA GLU A 48 -9.32 34.36 23.72
C GLU A 48 -8.71 34.23 25.12
N GLN A 49 -8.10 35.31 25.59
CA GLN A 49 -7.73 35.47 26.98
C GLN A 49 -8.26 36.79 27.54
N HIS A 50 -8.62 36.77 28.82
CA HIS A 50 -8.88 37.95 29.63
C HIS A 50 -7.87 37.96 30.78
N PRO A 51 -6.77 38.74 30.66
CA PRO A 51 -5.65 38.70 31.61
C PRO A 51 -6.08 38.81 33.07
N GLY A 52 -5.72 37.80 33.87
CA GLY A 52 -6.04 37.71 35.30
C GLY A 52 -7.47 37.23 35.61
N GLU A 53 -8.32 36.99 34.61
CA GLU A 53 -9.70 36.56 34.79
C GLU A 53 -9.96 35.15 34.27
N THR A 54 -9.82 34.91 32.96
CA THR A 54 -10.18 33.63 32.33
C THR A 54 -9.45 33.38 31.02
N LEU A 55 -9.28 32.11 30.66
CA LEU A 55 -9.01 31.70 29.28
C LEU A 55 -10.31 31.19 28.63
N VAL A 56 -10.45 31.38 27.32
CA VAL A 56 -11.59 30.87 26.54
C VAL A 56 -11.09 29.83 25.54
N LEU A 57 -11.61 28.62 25.62
CA LEU A 57 -11.20 27.45 24.85
C LEU A 57 -12.36 26.95 23.97
N ASP A 58 -12.07 26.52 22.75
CA ASP A 58 -13.00 25.72 21.94
C ASP A 58 -12.65 24.24 22.13
N LEU A 59 -13.56 23.49 22.78
CA LEU A 59 -13.42 22.07 23.06
C LEU A 59 -14.27 21.20 22.12
N SER A 60 -14.74 21.74 21.00
CA SER A 60 -15.66 21.03 20.08
C SER A 60 -15.05 19.76 19.49
N SER A 61 -13.73 19.70 19.29
CA SER A 61 -12.99 18.53 18.79
C SER A 61 -12.84 17.42 19.82
N VAL A 62 -13.04 17.74 21.10
CA VAL A 62 -12.82 16.87 22.26
C VAL A 62 -14.02 16.87 23.20
N ASP A 63 -15.23 16.98 22.64
CA ASP A 63 -16.48 17.08 23.39
C ASP A 63 -16.71 15.89 24.34
N TYR A 64 -16.15 14.72 24.01
CA TYR A 64 -16.13 13.54 24.85
C TYR A 64 -15.40 13.74 26.20
N LEU A 65 -14.51 14.74 26.31
CA LEU A 65 -13.84 15.12 27.56
C LEU A 65 -14.69 16.04 28.44
N LEU A 66 -15.69 16.74 27.88
CA LEU A 66 -16.47 17.75 28.60
C LEU A 66 -17.11 17.19 29.86
N GLY A 67 -17.63 15.95 29.80
CA GLY A 67 -18.25 15.31 30.96
C GLY A 67 -17.28 15.16 32.14
N ARG A 68 -16.00 14.88 31.88
CA ARG A 68 -14.96 14.75 32.91
C ARG A 68 -14.51 16.11 33.42
N LEU A 69 -14.30 17.07 32.52
CA LEU A 69 -13.92 18.43 32.89
C LEU A 69 -14.99 19.12 33.75
N GLN A 70 -16.27 18.92 33.42
CA GLN A 70 -17.40 19.41 34.21
C GLN A 70 -17.54 18.73 35.58
N GLN A 71 -16.98 17.53 35.74
CA GLN A 71 -16.88 16.84 37.03
C GLN A 71 -15.69 17.33 37.88
N GLY A 72 -14.92 18.32 37.39
CA GLY A 72 -13.84 18.95 38.12
C GLY A 72 -12.47 18.32 37.91
N VAL A 73 -12.29 17.46 36.90
CA VAL A 73 -10.96 16.96 36.54
C VAL A 73 -10.10 18.13 36.05
N ALA A 74 -8.97 18.34 36.71
CA ALA A 74 -8.02 19.39 36.34
C ALA A 74 -7.25 19.02 35.07
N PHE A 75 -6.77 20.04 34.36
CA PHE A 75 -6.02 19.86 33.11
C PHE A 75 -4.95 20.93 32.99
N TYR A 76 -3.93 20.70 32.16
CA TYR A 76 -3.02 21.77 31.75
C TYR A 76 -3.00 21.88 30.24
N LEU A 77 -2.67 23.06 29.75
CA LEU A 77 -2.49 23.33 28.33
C LEU A 77 -1.02 23.26 27.98
N VAL A 78 -0.74 22.69 26.82
CA VAL A 78 0.56 22.73 26.14
C VAL A 78 0.36 23.41 24.80
N GLY A 79 1.20 24.37 24.47
CA GLY A 79 1.11 25.13 23.23
C GLY A 79 2.48 25.38 22.65
N GLU A 80 2.59 25.47 21.33
CA GLU A 80 3.85 25.84 20.68
C GLU A 80 3.69 27.16 19.93
N THR A 81 4.55 28.13 20.24
CA THR A 81 4.58 29.43 19.55
C THR A 81 6.01 29.97 19.49
N GLN A 82 6.41 30.47 18.32
CA GLN A 82 7.72 31.11 18.09
C GLN A 82 8.94 30.26 18.54
N GLY A 83 8.88 28.94 18.39
CA GLY A 83 9.95 28.02 18.83
C GLY A 83 10.03 27.85 20.36
N LYS A 84 8.93 28.11 21.08
CA LYS A 84 8.78 27.86 22.50
C LYS A 84 7.61 26.92 22.72
N VAL A 85 7.81 25.93 23.57
CA VAL A 85 6.73 25.12 24.14
C VAL A 85 6.31 25.77 25.45
N LEU A 86 5.07 26.20 25.51
CA LEU A 86 4.43 26.78 26.69
C LEU A 86 3.63 25.69 27.38
N ARG A 87 3.68 25.66 28.71
CA ARG A 87 2.85 24.79 29.55
C ARG A 87 2.22 25.60 30.66
N THR A 88 0.91 25.48 30.85
CA THR A 88 0.21 26.09 31.99
C THR A 88 0.38 25.24 33.25
N PRO A 89 0.15 25.82 34.45
CA PRO A 89 -0.24 25.03 35.62
C PRO A 89 -1.53 24.24 35.35
N LEU A 90 -1.90 23.39 36.31
CA LEU A 90 -3.24 22.80 36.32
C LEU A 90 -4.28 23.91 36.43
N LEU A 91 -5.25 23.84 35.54
CA LEU A 91 -6.40 24.70 35.36
C LEU A 91 -7.67 23.88 35.63
N SER A 92 -8.74 24.59 35.94
CA SER A 92 -10.08 24.07 36.19
C SER A 92 -11.09 24.74 35.28
N LEU A 93 -12.03 23.95 34.77
CA LEU A 93 -13.12 24.49 33.96
C LEU A 93 -14.10 25.28 34.84
N THR A 94 -14.36 26.53 34.48
CA THR A 94 -15.22 27.46 35.24
C THR A 94 -16.61 27.61 34.62
N GLU A 95 -16.70 27.61 33.28
CA GLU A 95 -17.96 27.76 32.57
C GLU A 95 -17.96 26.97 31.25
N THR A 96 -19.14 26.49 30.82
CA THR A 96 -19.33 25.88 29.49
C THR A 96 -20.53 26.52 28.81
N ARG A 97 -20.35 26.97 27.57
CA ARG A 97 -21.40 27.52 26.72
C ARG A 97 -21.45 26.81 25.38
N ARG A 98 -22.66 26.50 24.93
CA ARG A 98 -22.89 25.97 23.59
C ARG A 98 -23.44 27.07 22.69
N SER A 99 -22.73 27.39 21.61
CA SER A 99 -23.18 28.40 20.63
C SER A 99 -22.82 27.94 19.22
N GLY A 100 -23.79 27.98 18.29
CA GLY A 100 -23.54 27.65 16.88
C GLY A 100 -22.99 26.23 16.62
N GLY A 101 -23.25 25.28 17.51
CA GLY A 101 -22.70 23.91 17.41
C GLY A 101 -21.31 23.73 18.04
N ARG A 102 -20.69 24.79 18.58
CA ARG A 102 -19.40 24.75 19.26
C ARG A 102 -19.54 24.68 20.78
N PHE A 103 -18.57 24.06 21.44
CA PHE A 103 -18.42 24.01 22.89
C PHE A 103 -17.33 25.00 23.34
N LEU A 104 -17.75 26.23 23.65
CA LEU A 104 -16.87 27.27 24.17
C LEU A 104 -16.82 27.17 25.70
N CYS A 105 -15.61 27.10 26.24
CA CYS A 105 -15.34 26.71 27.60
C CYS A 105 -14.41 27.74 28.26
N CYS A 106 -14.74 28.17 29.47
CA CYS A 106 -13.91 29.08 30.24
C CYS A 106 -13.11 28.31 31.29
N SER A 107 -11.87 28.71 31.55
CA SER A 107 -11.04 28.22 32.66
C SER A 107 -10.55 29.36 33.54
N ASP A 108 -10.03 29.05 34.72
CA ASP A 108 -9.19 29.99 35.46
C ASP A 108 -7.98 30.46 34.64
N TYR A 109 -7.45 31.64 35.02
CA TYR A 109 -6.28 32.23 34.37
C TYR A 109 -4.98 31.78 35.06
N PRO A 110 -3.96 31.33 34.30
CA PRO A 110 -2.74 30.79 34.89
C PRO A 110 -1.90 31.87 35.60
N ALA A 111 -1.42 31.57 36.81
CA ALA A 111 -0.53 32.46 37.55
C ALA A 111 0.91 32.50 37.00
N TYR A 112 1.31 31.46 36.26
CA TYR A 112 2.62 31.35 35.63
C TYR A 112 2.54 30.47 34.37
N LEU A 113 3.59 30.48 33.55
CA LEU A 113 3.80 29.52 32.48
C LEU A 113 5.18 28.88 32.60
N ASP A 114 5.26 27.58 32.39
CA ASP A 114 6.54 26.89 32.21
C ASP A 114 6.87 26.91 30.71
N VAL A 115 8.05 27.42 30.36
CA VAL A 115 8.48 27.70 28.97
C VAL A 115 9.73 26.89 28.64
N LEU A 116 9.65 26.06 27.60
CA LEU A 116 10.78 25.31 27.07
C LEU A 116 11.17 25.88 25.69
N GLN A 117 12.42 26.30 25.55
CA GLN A 117 12.95 26.78 24.27
C GLN A 117 13.24 25.60 23.34
N ARG A 118 12.44 25.39 22.28
CA ARG A 118 12.70 24.36 21.26
C ARG A 118 13.30 24.98 20.00
N ARG A 119 14.43 24.44 19.54
CA ARG A 119 15.08 24.93 18.30
C ARG A 119 14.36 24.48 17.03
N GLU A 120 13.40 23.54 17.12
CA GLU A 120 12.62 23.01 15.98
C GLU A 120 11.17 22.74 16.39
N ALA A 121 10.21 23.13 15.51
CA ALA A 121 8.78 22.94 15.73
C ALA A 121 8.36 21.46 15.69
N PHE A 122 7.37 21.08 16.50
CA PHE A 122 6.82 19.72 16.50
C PHE A 122 6.31 19.32 15.10
N ARG A 123 6.67 18.10 14.66
CA ARG A 123 6.30 17.54 13.35
C ARG A 123 5.42 16.31 13.54
N ALA A 124 4.19 16.38 13.01
CA ALA A 124 3.28 15.25 12.96
C ALA A 124 3.61 14.37 11.74
N GLU A 125 3.95 13.10 11.99
CA GLU A 125 4.29 12.13 10.94
C GLU A 125 3.06 11.35 10.45
N LEU A 126 2.89 11.31 9.13
CA LEU A 126 1.83 10.53 8.48
C LEU A 126 2.25 9.06 8.37
N ARG A 127 1.46 8.16 8.98
CA ARG A 127 1.70 6.72 8.94
C ARG A 127 1.12 6.05 7.69
N ILE A 128 1.49 4.78 7.51
CA ILE A 128 0.88 3.89 6.53
C ILE A 128 -0.62 3.76 6.81
N GLY A 129 -1.46 4.28 5.91
CA GLY A 129 -2.92 4.31 6.05
C GLY A 129 -3.53 5.73 6.04
N MET A 130 -2.71 6.77 6.22
CA MET A 130 -3.11 8.18 6.19
C MET A 130 -2.62 8.87 4.91
N PRO A 131 -3.30 8.76 3.75
CA PRO A 131 -2.86 9.43 2.54
C PRO A 131 -3.25 10.91 2.58
N VAL A 132 -2.31 11.79 2.27
CA VAL A 132 -2.58 13.21 1.98
C VAL A 132 -1.82 13.54 0.71
N ALA A 133 -2.56 13.80 -0.37
CA ALA A 133 -1.95 14.14 -1.64
C ALA A 133 -1.35 15.53 -1.55
N ALA A 134 -0.20 15.73 -2.19
CA ALA A 134 0.44 17.02 -2.28
C ALA A 134 0.72 17.36 -3.74
N SER A 135 0.73 18.65 -4.06
CA SER A 135 1.23 19.14 -5.34
C SER A 135 2.17 20.30 -5.11
N VAL A 136 3.17 20.42 -5.97
CA VAL A 136 4.13 21.53 -6.00
C VAL A 136 4.09 22.13 -7.39
N SER A 137 3.79 23.42 -7.50
CA SER A 137 3.75 24.12 -8.77
C SER A 137 4.59 25.40 -8.73
N MET A 138 5.01 25.80 -9.92
CA MET A 138 5.70 27.05 -10.18
C MET A 138 4.91 27.81 -11.25
N PRO A 139 4.80 29.15 -11.19
CA PRO A 139 4.08 29.92 -12.20
C PRO A 139 4.57 29.60 -13.61
N GLY A 140 3.65 29.17 -14.48
CA GLY A 140 3.94 28.81 -15.88
C GLY A 140 4.43 27.37 -16.12
N HIS A 141 4.49 26.52 -15.08
CA HIS A 141 4.85 25.11 -15.19
C HIS A 141 3.71 24.18 -14.72
N GLU A 142 3.71 22.94 -15.22
CA GLU A 142 2.78 21.91 -14.77
C GLU A 142 3.06 21.52 -13.31
N ALA A 143 2.00 21.27 -12.54
CA ALA A 143 2.11 20.90 -11.14
C ALA A 143 2.67 19.49 -10.99
N ILE A 144 3.62 19.31 -10.06
CA ILE A 144 4.20 18.02 -9.75
C ILE A 144 3.50 17.45 -8.52
N HIS A 145 2.91 16.28 -8.69
CA HIS A 145 2.15 15.61 -7.64
C HIS A 145 3.02 14.68 -6.81
N GLY A 146 2.73 14.56 -5.51
CA GLY A 146 3.38 13.67 -4.57
C GLY A 146 2.56 13.47 -3.30
N GLU A 147 3.22 13.13 -2.19
CA GLU A 147 2.55 12.87 -0.91
C GLU A 147 3.19 13.64 0.25
N LEU A 148 2.35 14.07 1.19
CA LEU A 148 2.79 14.63 2.47
C LEU A 148 3.31 13.51 3.38
N ARG A 149 4.49 13.70 3.97
CA ARG A 149 5.15 12.75 4.87
C ARG A 149 5.14 13.21 6.32
N ASP A 150 5.40 14.49 6.54
CA ASP A 150 5.24 15.15 7.82
C ASP A 150 4.79 16.59 7.65
N LEU A 151 4.16 17.14 8.69
CA LEU A 151 3.70 18.52 8.75
C LEU A 151 4.00 19.13 10.11
N SER A 152 4.42 20.39 10.11
CA SER A 152 4.58 21.26 11.29
C SER A 152 4.02 22.64 10.99
N GLN A 153 3.93 23.50 11.99
CA GLN A 153 3.54 24.91 11.80
C GLN A 153 4.48 25.68 10.84
N GLN A 154 5.75 25.29 10.75
CA GLN A 154 6.77 26.02 9.98
C GLN A 154 7.10 25.39 8.62
N GLY A 155 6.59 24.20 8.32
CA GLY A 155 6.94 23.49 7.09
C GLY A 155 6.46 22.05 7.04
N CYS A 156 6.84 21.37 5.96
CA CYS A 156 6.47 19.98 5.72
C CYS A 156 7.59 19.21 5.04
N GLN A 157 7.47 17.89 5.01
CA GLN A 157 8.24 17.03 4.12
C GLN A 157 7.31 16.41 3.09
N LEU A 158 7.68 16.53 1.82
CA LEU A 158 6.99 15.88 0.71
C LEU A 158 7.85 14.77 0.11
N GLU A 159 7.19 13.75 -0.40
CA GLU A 159 7.78 12.75 -1.28
C GLU A 159 7.25 12.98 -2.69
N LEU A 160 8.15 13.35 -3.60
CA LEU A 160 7.85 13.73 -4.98
C LEU A 160 8.53 12.74 -5.95
N PRO A 161 8.05 12.61 -7.21
CA PRO A 161 8.77 11.90 -8.25
C PRO A 161 10.16 12.50 -8.48
N MET A 162 11.14 11.68 -8.87
CA MET A 162 12.51 12.18 -9.15
C MET A 162 12.54 13.27 -10.25
N THR A 163 11.56 13.29 -11.16
CA THR A 163 11.38 14.34 -12.17
C THR A 163 11.21 15.74 -11.56
N ALA A 164 10.79 15.83 -10.29
CA ALA A 164 10.70 17.09 -9.55
C ALA A 164 12.05 17.78 -9.34
N SER A 165 13.15 17.03 -9.36
CA SER A 165 14.49 17.57 -9.14
C SER A 165 14.84 18.69 -10.12
N GLY A 166 14.41 18.57 -11.39
CA GLY A 166 14.67 19.59 -12.40
C GLY A 166 13.96 20.90 -12.09
N MET A 167 12.65 20.84 -11.80
CA MET A 167 11.85 22.02 -11.44
C MET A 167 12.38 22.70 -10.18
N LEU A 168 12.71 21.92 -9.16
CA LEU A 168 13.22 22.43 -7.88
C LEU A 168 14.61 23.06 -8.01
N ALA A 169 15.46 22.56 -8.91
CA ALA A 169 16.78 23.13 -9.17
C ALA A 169 16.70 24.48 -9.90
N THR A 170 15.64 24.72 -10.67
CA THR A 170 15.41 25.96 -11.42
C THR A 170 14.54 26.99 -10.68
N ALA A 171 14.03 26.65 -9.50
CA ALA A 171 13.16 27.53 -8.73
C ALA A 171 13.98 28.67 -8.08
N GLU A 172 13.79 29.90 -8.54
CA GLU A 172 14.44 31.10 -7.99
C GLU A 172 13.63 31.77 -6.87
N GLY A 173 12.43 31.27 -6.56
CA GLY A 173 11.50 31.86 -5.59
C GLY A 173 10.65 30.81 -4.86
N PRO A 174 9.71 31.26 -4.00
CA PRO A 174 8.80 30.35 -3.32
C PRO A 174 7.88 29.65 -4.32
N LEU A 175 7.54 28.41 -4.00
CA LEU A 175 6.72 27.51 -4.80
C LEU A 175 5.33 27.42 -4.18
N ASP A 176 4.32 27.29 -5.02
CA ASP A 176 2.97 26.97 -4.57
C ASP A 176 2.92 25.48 -4.19
N ILE A 177 2.56 25.20 -2.95
CA ILE A 177 2.32 23.84 -2.47
C ILE A 177 0.86 23.73 -2.06
N ALA A 178 0.20 22.65 -2.48
CA ALA A 178 -1.14 22.32 -2.01
C ALA A 178 -1.19 20.92 -1.38
N PHE A 179 -2.08 20.77 -0.40
CA PHE A 179 -2.43 19.51 0.24
C PHE A 179 -3.90 19.21 0.00
N GLU A 180 -4.22 17.95 -0.28
CA GLU A 180 -5.59 17.44 -0.40
C GLU A 180 -5.77 16.26 0.55
N PHE A 181 -6.63 16.45 1.55
CA PHE A 181 -6.99 15.43 2.54
C PHE A 181 -8.15 14.54 2.03
N PRO A 182 -8.27 13.30 2.51
CA PRO A 182 -9.31 12.36 2.07
C PRO A 182 -10.76 12.82 2.18
N ASP A 183 -11.06 13.77 3.06
CA ASP A 183 -12.38 14.39 3.21
C ASP A 183 -12.69 15.43 2.12
N GLY A 184 -11.71 15.75 1.27
CA GLY A 184 -11.76 16.79 0.25
C GLY A 184 -11.29 18.16 0.76
N THR A 185 -10.77 18.26 1.98
CA THR A 185 -10.15 19.48 2.49
C THR A 185 -8.91 19.80 1.68
N HIS A 186 -8.86 21.01 1.12
CA HIS A 186 -7.76 21.52 0.32
C HIS A 186 -7.10 22.71 1.01
N PHE A 187 -5.77 22.72 1.06
CA PHE A 187 -4.98 23.82 1.62
C PHE A 187 -3.83 24.16 0.69
N ALA A 188 -3.55 25.44 0.45
CA ALA A 188 -2.43 25.89 -0.39
C ALA A 188 -1.60 26.96 0.31
N ILE A 189 -0.29 26.91 0.12
CA ILE A 189 0.68 27.79 0.76
C ILE A 189 1.94 27.96 -0.10
N GLN A 190 2.53 29.15 -0.03
CA GLN A 190 3.83 29.44 -0.61
C GLN A 190 4.95 28.92 0.29
N ALA A 191 5.88 28.16 -0.27
CA ALA A 191 6.95 27.54 0.49
C ALA A 191 8.27 27.46 -0.28
N SER A 192 9.39 27.48 0.43
CA SER A 192 10.72 27.34 -0.16
C SER A 192 11.31 25.98 0.16
N GLY A 193 11.82 25.29 -0.87
CA GLY A 193 12.54 24.02 -0.69
C GLY A 193 13.86 24.26 0.04
N ARG A 194 14.14 23.48 1.09
CA ARG A 194 15.34 23.65 1.94
C ARG A 194 16.30 22.47 1.82
N HIS A 195 15.79 21.25 1.97
CA HIS A 195 16.60 20.03 1.95
C HIS A 195 16.01 19.06 0.94
N GLN A 196 16.85 18.57 0.03
CA GLN A 196 16.47 17.57 -0.96
C GLN A 196 17.31 16.32 -0.70
N ARG A 197 16.64 15.21 -0.46
CA ARG A 197 17.27 13.90 -0.31
C ARG A 197 16.73 13.00 -1.42
N PRO A 198 17.51 12.78 -2.49
CA PRO A 198 17.13 11.82 -3.51
C PRO A 198 17.13 10.41 -2.89
N ASP A 199 16.09 9.66 -3.18
CA ASP A 199 16.00 8.22 -2.96
C ASP A 199 16.05 7.58 -4.36
N PRO A 200 17.26 7.39 -4.91
CA PRO A 200 17.41 6.79 -6.24
C PRO A 200 16.74 5.43 -6.26
N ASP A 201 16.81 4.64 -5.18
CA ASP A 201 16.22 3.30 -4.99
C ASP A 201 14.68 3.28 -4.93
N ARG A 202 14.02 4.42 -4.94
CA ARG A 202 12.55 4.50 -5.11
C ARG A 202 12.14 5.39 -6.27
N ASN A 203 13.10 5.96 -7.00
CA ASN A 203 12.85 7.01 -7.99
C ASN A 203 12.02 8.17 -7.42
N LEU A 204 12.27 8.47 -6.14
CA LEU A 204 11.57 9.50 -5.37
C LEU A 204 12.56 10.51 -4.84
N LEU A 205 12.08 11.73 -4.64
CA LEU A 205 12.80 12.83 -4.06
C LEU A 205 12.07 13.25 -2.79
N ARG A 206 12.74 13.12 -1.64
CA ARG A 206 12.23 13.69 -0.39
C ARG A 206 12.66 15.13 -0.28
N VAL A 207 11.69 16.03 -0.15
CA VAL A 207 11.94 17.47 -0.10
C VAL A 207 11.33 18.04 1.17
N GLY A 208 12.16 18.67 1.98
CA GLY A 208 11.71 19.52 3.08
C GLY A 208 11.40 20.92 2.58
N PHE A 209 10.20 21.40 2.85
CA PHE A 209 9.74 22.75 2.53
C PHE A 209 9.56 23.56 3.81
N TYR A 210 9.93 24.83 3.75
CA TYR A 210 9.69 25.83 4.78
C TYR A 210 8.59 26.77 4.30
N PHE A 211 7.57 27.01 5.12
CA PHE A 211 6.46 27.87 4.76
C PHE A 211 6.87 29.34 4.77
N GLY A 212 6.37 30.11 3.81
CA GLY A 212 6.53 31.56 3.77
C GLY A 212 5.72 32.26 4.86
N SER A 213 5.49 33.57 4.69
CA SER A 213 4.61 34.33 5.59
C SER A 213 3.19 33.75 5.55
N CYS A 214 2.74 33.20 6.69
CA CYS A 214 1.40 32.68 6.86
C CYS A 214 0.48 33.80 7.39
N SER A 215 -0.79 33.79 7.01
CA SER A 215 -1.81 34.54 7.74
C SER A 215 -2.19 33.80 9.03
N ALA A 216 -2.73 34.51 10.02
CA ALA A 216 -3.19 33.88 11.26
C ALA A 216 -4.25 32.78 11.02
N ASP A 217 -5.06 32.89 9.95
CA ASP A 217 -6.01 31.84 9.56
C ASP A 217 -5.30 30.61 8.99
N GLN A 218 -4.22 30.80 8.19
CA GLN A 218 -3.42 29.70 7.67
C GLN A 218 -2.66 28.98 8.79
N GLU A 219 -2.09 29.72 9.75
CA GLU A 219 -1.42 29.12 10.91
C GLU A 219 -2.38 28.26 11.73
N ARG A 220 -3.59 28.75 11.99
CA ARG A 220 -4.67 27.99 12.66
C ARG A 220 -5.05 26.73 11.89
N GLN A 221 -5.16 26.81 10.55
CA GLN A 221 -5.45 25.64 9.71
C GLN A 221 -4.32 24.61 9.71
N ILE A 222 -3.07 25.04 9.61
CA ILE A 222 -1.90 24.15 9.67
C ILE A 222 -1.84 23.44 11.01
N TRP A 223 -2.06 24.17 12.11
CA TRP A 223 -2.10 23.56 13.44
C TRP A 223 -3.21 22.52 13.58
N TYR A 224 -4.42 22.82 13.08
CA TYR A 224 -5.51 21.86 13.04
C TYR A 224 -5.11 20.58 12.29
N PHE A 225 -4.44 20.70 11.14
CA PHE A 225 -3.94 19.54 10.40
C PHE A 225 -2.89 18.75 11.17
N VAL A 226 -1.93 19.41 11.82
CA VAL A 226 -0.89 18.78 12.64
C VAL A 226 -1.53 17.93 13.75
N CYS A 227 -2.49 18.51 14.47
CA CYS A 227 -3.23 17.82 15.53
C CYS A 227 -4.01 16.60 15.01
N GLU A 228 -4.71 16.76 13.89
CA GLU A 228 -5.52 15.68 13.31
C GLU A 228 -4.66 14.54 12.74
N ILE A 229 -3.51 14.88 12.15
CA ILE A 229 -2.51 13.90 11.73
C ILE A 229 -1.99 13.16 12.95
N GLU A 230 -1.61 13.85 14.03
CA GLU A 230 -1.13 13.20 15.25
C GLU A 230 -2.17 12.26 15.85
N ARG A 231 -3.42 12.74 15.99
CA ARG A 231 -4.55 11.95 16.50
C ARG A 231 -4.76 10.67 15.70
N GLU A 232 -4.80 10.78 14.38
CA GLU A 232 -5.01 9.63 13.49
C GLU A 232 -3.78 8.71 13.47
N SER A 233 -2.56 9.26 13.50
CA SER A 233 -1.30 8.52 13.57
C SER A 233 -1.21 7.67 14.84
N ALA A 234 -1.61 8.22 15.98
CA ALA A 234 -1.69 7.50 17.24
C ALA A 234 -2.72 6.34 17.21
N ARG A 235 -3.83 6.50 16.48
CA ARG A 235 -4.83 5.43 16.28
C ARG A 235 -4.25 4.23 15.52
N TYR A 236 -3.34 4.47 14.57
CA TYR A 236 -2.63 3.42 13.83
C TYR A 236 -1.53 2.72 14.66
N ALA A 237 -1.07 3.32 15.76
CA ALA A 237 0.09 2.85 16.55
C ALA A 237 -0.16 1.64 17.47
N LYS A 238 -1.38 1.07 17.50
CA LYS A 238 -1.76 -0.13 18.30
C LYS A 238 -1.83 0.06 19.83
N GLU A 239 -1.65 1.27 20.37
CA GLU A 239 -1.65 1.51 21.84
C GLU A 239 -2.97 1.96 22.46
N ASP A 240 -4.06 2.16 21.72
CA ASP A 240 -5.38 2.30 22.35
C ASP A 240 -6.49 2.01 21.35
N ARG A 241 -7.14 0.86 21.51
CA ARG A 241 -8.29 0.45 20.68
C ARG A 241 -9.63 0.93 21.21
N GLU A 242 -9.67 1.57 22.38
CA GLU A 242 -10.92 1.96 23.02
C GLU A 242 -10.96 3.49 23.19
N GLY A 243 -11.66 4.17 22.28
CA GLY A 243 -12.22 5.50 22.57
C GLY A 243 -11.99 6.62 21.55
N ARG A 244 -10.92 6.60 20.74
CA ARG A 244 -10.63 7.73 19.84
C ARG A 244 -11.48 7.69 18.57
N GLN A 245 -12.31 8.72 18.38
CA GLN A 245 -13.06 8.92 17.15
C GLN A 245 -12.10 9.15 15.96
N PRO A 246 -12.43 8.67 14.75
CA PRO A 246 -11.62 8.88 13.55
C PRO A 246 -11.52 10.38 13.22
N SER A 247 -10.37 10.79 12.69
CA SER A 247 -10.18 12.16 12.20
C SER A 247 -11.10 12.47 11.01
N PRO A 248 -11.88 13.57 11.03
CA PRO A 248 -12.69 14.00 9.90
C PRO A 248 -11.87 14.13 8.62
N LEU A 249 -10.63 14.65 8.72
CA LEU A 249 -9.72 14.83 7.57
C LEU A 249 -9.45 13.52 6.82
N PHE A 250 -9.45 12.40 7.54
CA PHE A 250 -9.19 11.06 6.99
C PHE A 250 -10.46 10.25 6.75
N THR A 251 -11.64 10.87 6.84
CA THR A 251 -12.93 10.27 6.47
C THR A 251 -13.32 10.65 5.04
N SER A 252 -13.49 9.67 4.17
CA SER A 252 -13.86 9.95 2.78
C SER A 252 -15.37 10.22 2.66
N PRO A 253 -15.81 11.32 2.02
CA PRO A 253 -17.23 11.55 1.77
C PRO A 253 -17.69 10.51 0.76
N ALA A 254 -18.82 9.87 1.01
CA ALA A 254 -19.42 8.94 0.06
C ALA A 254 -19.66 9.67 -1.28
N GLY A 255 -18.82 9.43 -2.30
CA GLY A 255 -19.14 9.77 -3.69
C GLY A 255 -18.21 10.71 -4.46
N ARG A 256 -17.02 11.11 -3.97
CA ARG A 256 -16.02 11.80 -4.83
C ARG A 256 -14.82 10.90 -5.12
N VAL A 257 -14.89 10.18 -6.23
CA VAL A 257 -13.72 9.58 -6.89
C VAL A 257 -13.12 10.69 -7.76
N GLY A 258 -12.19 11.45 -7.19
CA GLY A 258 -11.38 12.41 -7.94
C GLY A 258 -10.38 11.67 -8.82
N ALA A 259 -10.41 11.97 -10.11
CA ALA A 259 -9.44 11.51 -11.09
C ALA A 259 -8.07 12.17 -10.82
N GLY A 260 -7.27 11.53 -9.98
CA GLY A 260 -5.85 11.74 -9.86
C GLY A 260 -5.22 10.36 -9.71
N GLU A 261 -4.28 10.01 -10.57
CA GLU A 261 -3.54 8.76 -10.47
C GLU A 261 -2.93 8.65 -9.07
N HIS A 262 -3.51 7.79 -8.24
CA HIS A 262 -3.06 7.55 -6.89
C HIS A 262 -1.69 6.87 -6.94
N VAL A 263 -0.63 7.66 -6.81
CA VAL A 263 0.72 7.14 -6.60
C VAL A 263 0.79 6.56 -5.20
N GLY A 264 0.84 5.22 -5.06
CA GLY A 264 1.52 4.59 -3.93
C GLY A 264 0.72 3.77 -2.90
N ARG A 265 -0.62 3.67 -2.94
CA ARG A 265 -1.35 2.77 -2.01
C ARG A 265 -2.45 1.96 -2.68
N ARG A 266 -2.30 0.63 -2.64
CA ARG A 266 -3.30 -0.35 -3.10
C ARG A 266 -4.57 -0.26 -2.25
N ASP A 267 -5.69 0.14 -2.86
CA ASP A 267 -7.00 0.18 -2.19
C ASP A 267 -7.52 -1.23 -1.92
N LEU A 268 -7.36 -1.70 -0.67
CA LEU A 268 -7.81 -3.01 -0.22
C LEU A 268 -9.30 -3.26 -0.46
N LYS A 269 -10.13 -2.21 -0.59
CA LYS A 269 -11.57 -2.37 -0.82
C LYS A 269 -11.90 -2.85 -2.23
N ARG A 270 -10.97 -2.75 -3.20
CA ARG A 270 -11.17 -3.15 -4.60
C ARG A 270 -11.06 -4.67 -4.82
N TYR A 271 -10.30 -5.37 -3.98
CA TYR A 271 -10.05 -6.80 -4.15
C TYR A 271 -11.27 -7.63 -3.76
N ALA A 272 -11.57 -8.62 -4.59
CA ALA A 272 -12.82 -9.37 -4.56
C ALA A 272 -12.99 -10.25 -3.31
N THR A 273 -11.90 -10.84 -2.80
CA THR A 273 -11.95 -11.81 -1.70
C THR A 273 -11.04 -11.42 -0.52
N PRO A 274 -11.32 -11.89 0.71
CA PRO A 274 -10.39 -11.78 1.83
C PRO A 274 -9.00 -12.35 1.51
N MET A 275 -8.94 -13.48 0.78
CA MET A 275 -7.67 -14.09 0.38
C MET A 275 -6.89 -13.19 -0.58
N ALA A 276 -7.54 -12.57 -1.57
CA ALA A 276 -6.91 -11.61 -2.47
C ALA A 276 -6.33 -10.40 -1.73
N ARG A 277 -7.06 -9.87 -0.72
CA ARG A 277 -6.54 -8.81 0.16
C ARG A 277 -5.29 -9.23 0.96
N ARG A 278 -5.12 -10.51 1.26
CA ARG A 278 -3.92 -11.02 1.95
C ARG A 278 -2.71 -11.12 1.03
N LEU A 279 -2.93 -11.23 -0.29
CA LEU A 279 -1.89 -11.23 -1.33
C LEU A 279 -1.38 -9.82 -1.67
N VAL A 280 -2.13 -8.77 -1.33
CA VAL A 280 -1.74 -7.36 -1.58
C VAL A 280 -0.37 -7.00 -1.03
N LYS A 281 0.03 -7.56 0.12
CA LYS A 281 1.37 -7.34 0.67
C LYS A 281 2.48 -8.03 -0.14
N VAL A 282 2.20 -9.23 -0.66
CA VAL A 282 3.11 -9.95 -1.56
C VAL A 282 3.25 -9.16 -2.86
N ALA A 283 2.13 -8.69 -3.40
CA ALA A 283 2.12 -7.87 -4.61
C ALA A 283 2.93 -6.57 -4.41
N ALA A 284 2.75 -5.90 -3.28
CA ALA A 284 3.50 -4.69 -2.94
C ALA A 284 4.99 -4.91 -2.78
N PHE A 285 5.38 -6.06 -2.23
CA PHE A 285 6.77 -6.45 -2.19
C PHE A 285 7.35 -6.64 -3.59
N LEU A 286 6.70 -7.42 -4.46
CA LEU A 286 7.21 -7.66 -5.82
C LEU A 286 7.32 -6.38 -6.65
N ASP A 287 6.33 -5.49 -6.52
CA ASP A 287 6.30 -4.20 -7.17
C ASP A 287 7.44 -3.29 -6.69
N GLY A 288 7.68 -3.26 -5.37
CA GLY A 288 8.83 -2.58 -4.78
C GLY A 288 10.17 -3.20 -5.22
N GLN A 289 10.27 -4.52 -5.30
CA GLN A 289 11.48 -5.19 -5.80
C GLN A 289 11.74 -4.92 -7.27
N MET A 290 10.69 -4.81 -8.09
CA MET A 290 10.80 -4.45 -9.50
C MET A 290 11.47 -3.08 -9.66
N LEU A 291 11.05 -2.11 -8.84
CA LEU A 291 11.65 -0.78 -8.79
C LEU A 291 13.10 -0.83 -8.29
N ALA A 292 13.35 -1.52 -7.17
CA ALA A 292 14.69 -1.70 -6.60
C ALA A 292 15.68 -2.29 -7.61
N LEU A 293 15.25 -3.31 -8.37
CA LEU A 293 16.05 -3.93 -9.42
C LEU A 293 16.44 -2.93 -10.51
N GLN A 294 15.52 -2.03 -10.91
CA GLN A 294 15.79 -1.00 -11.92
C GLN A 294 16.87 -0.01 -11.47
N GLN A 295 17.09 0.13 -10.17
CA GLN A 295 18.16 0.98 -9.63
C GLN A 295 19.42 0.19 -9.29
N GLY A 296 19.46 -1.10 -9.64
CA GLY A 296 20.60 -1.96 -9.46
C GLY A 296 20.74 -2.52 -8.05
N SER A 297 19.67 -2.48 -7.23
CA SER A 297 19.63 -3.18 -5.95
C SER A 297 19.39 -4.69 -6.13
N ASP A 298 19.85 -5.47 -5.15
CA ASP A 298 19.55 -6.90 -5.06
C ASP A 298 18.12 -7.17 -4.57
N ILE A 299 17.66 -8.40 -4.74
CA ILE A 299 16.38 -8.83 -4.18
C ILE A 299 16.50 -8.94 -2.65
N ASP A 300 15.56 -8.33 -1.91
CA ASP A 300 15.55 -8.42 -0.44
C ASP A 300 15.29 -9.87 -0.02
N SER A 301 16.38 -10.54 0.38
CA SER A 301 16.39 -11.94 0.77
C SER A 301 15.45 -12.27 1.93
N ARG A 302 15.35 -11.35 2.92
CA ARG A 302 14.57 -11.56 4.13
C ARG A 302 13.08 -11.44 3.83
N GLN A 303 12.69 -10.41 3.10
CA GLN A 303 11.30 -10.21 2.69
C GLN A 303 10.86 -11.30 1.71
N LEU A 304 11.71 -11.70 0.76
CA LEU A 304 11.43 -12.81 -0.15
C LEU A 304 11.14 -14.11 0.62
N SER A 305 11.97 -14.43 1.62
CA SER A 305 11.76 -15.57 2.51
C SER A 305 10.41 -15.50 3.21
N LEU A 306 10.10 -14.34 3.81
CA LEU A 306 8.87 -14.12 4.57
C LEU A 306 7.62 -14.25 3.69
N TYR A 307 7.64 -13.72 2.47
CA TYR A 307 6.51 -13.81 1.56
C TYR A 307 6.37 -15.19 0.92
N ALA A 308 7.47 -15.92 0.72
CA ALA A 308 7.41 -17.32 0.33
C ALA A 308 6.79 -18.20 1.42
N ASP A 309 7.19 -18.03 2.69
CA ASP A 309 6.53 -18.69 3.82
C ASP A 309 5.05 -18.33 3.88
N ARG A 310 4.71 -17.04 3.76
CA ARG A 310 3.33 -16.58 3.77
C ARG A 310 2.48 -17.27 2.69
N LEU A 311 2.98 -17.42 1.46
CA LEU A 311 2.22 -18.10 0.41
C LEU A 311 2.02 -19.58 0.71
N MET A 312 3.00 -20.26 1.31
CA MET A 312 2.84 -21.65 1.76
C MET A 312 1.79 -21.74 2.87
N ASP A 313 1.83 -20.85 3.87
CA ASP A 313 0.85 -20.84 4.96
C ASP A 313 -0.58 -20.58 4.43
N LEU A 314 -0.74 -19.68 3.47
CA LEU A 314 -2.04 -19.43 2.81
C LEU A 314 -2.53 -20.63 2.00
N HIS A 315 -1.61 -21.37 1.36
CA HIS A 315 -1.92 -22.58 0.60
C HIS A 315 -2.37 -23.71 1.52
N GLU A 316 -1.70 -23.88 2.66
CA GLU A 316 -2.07 -24.86 3.68
C GLU A 316 -3.39 -24.51 4.39
N GLU A 317 -3.70 -23.22 4.55
CA GLU A 317 -4.97 -22.75 5.12
C GLU A 317 -6.15 -23.03 4.18
N ASP A 318 -6.06 -22.61 2.92
CA ASP A 318 -7.12 -22.83 1.93
C ASP A 318 -6.58 -22.74 0.49
N ARG A 319 -6.11 -23.89 -0.01
CA ARG A 319 -5.57 -24.08 -1.37
C ARG A 319 -6.46 -23.47 -2.45
N GLU A 320 -7.75 -23.80 -2.45
CA GLU A 320 -8.66 -23.40 -3.53
C GLU A 320 -8.96 -21.90 -3.48
N SER A 321 -9.16 -21.34 -2.27
CA SER A 321 -9.28 -19.89 -2.12
C SER A 321 -8.02 -19.14 -2.57
N LEU A 322 -6.82 -19.69 -2.35
CA LEU A 322 -5.56 -19.08 -2.82
C LEU A 322 -5.45 -19.12 -4.35
N LEU A 323 -5.79 -20.25 -4.98
CA LEU A 323 -5.83 -20.38 -6.44
C LEU A 323 -6.81 -19.37 -7.05
N PHE A 324 -8.02 -19.24 -6.49
CA PHE A 324 -8.99 -18.26 -6.96
C PHE A 324 -8.52 -16.82 -6.71
N ALA A 325 -7.88 -16.55 -5.58
CA ALA A 325 -7.37 -15.22 -5.25
C ALA A 325 -6.34 -14.69 -6.27
N CYS A 326 -5.56 -15.57 -6.92
CA CYS A 326 -4.65 -15.18 -8.00
C CYS A 326 -5.39 -14.52 -9.19
N ARG A 327 -6.67 -14.86 -9.40
CA ARG A 327 -7.53 -14.25 -10.43
C ARG A 327 -8.05 -12.87 -10.04
N CYS A 328 -8.02 -12.55 -8.75
CA CYS A 328 -8.60 -11.33 -8.19
C CYS A 328 -7.57 -10.18 -8.04
N LEU A 329 -6.44 -10.27 -8.76
CA LEU A 329 -5.31 -9.34 -8.68
C LEU A 329 -5.22 -8.44 -9.92
N SER A 330 -6.30 -8.24 -10.67
CA SER A 330 -6.27 -7.41 -11.87
C SER A 330 -5.86 -5.94 -11.67
N PRO A 331 -6.05 -5.32 -10.48
CA PRO A 331 -5.46 -4.01 -10.18
C PRO A 331 -3.92 -4.00 -10.11
N GLU A 332 -3.28 -5.16 -10.00
CA GLU A 332 -1.83 -5.28 -9.90
C GLU A 332 -1.13 -5.23 -11.26
N PRO A 333 0.12 -4.75 -11.33
CA PRO A 333 0.93 -4.83 -12.53
C PRO A 333 1.04 -6.27 -13.04
N LEU A 334 1.11 -6.41 -14.37
CA LEU A 334 1.09 -7.71 -15.03
C LEU A 334 2.20 -8.66 -14.51
N LEU A 335 3.44 -8.17 -14.38
CA LEU A 335 4.56 -8.98 -13.91
C LEU A 335 4.36 -9.45 -12.46
N VAL A 336 3.76 -8.60 -11.62
CA VAL A 336 3.47 -8.89 -10.21
C VAL A 336 2.42 -9.99 -10.09
N ARG A 337 1.25 -9.84 -10.73
CA ARG A 337 0.21 -10.87 -10.69
C ARG A 337 0.67 -12.18 -11.34
N HIS A 338 1.48 -12.11 -12.40
CA HIS A 338 2.02 -13.30 -13.05
C HIS A 338 3.01 -14.05 -12.15
N GLY A 339 3.93 -13.34 -11.47
CA GLY A 339 4.85 -13.95 -10.51
C GLY A 339 4.13 -14.65 -9.36
N ILE A 340 3.09 -14.01 -8.79
CA ILE A 340 2.26 -14.64 -7.76
C ILE A 340 1.56 -15.89 -8.29
N ALA A 341 0.93 -15.80 -9.46
CA ALA A 341 0.19 -16.93 -10.03
C ALA A 341 1.11 -18.11 -10.35
N VAL A 342 2.30 -17.87 -10.92
CA VAL A 342 3.31 -18.91 -11.18
C VAL A 342 3.78 -19.54 -9.86
N ALA A 343 4.10 -18.74 -8.85
CA ALA A 343 4.54 -19.25 -7.55
C ALA A 343 3.49 -20.15 -6.89
N VAL A 344 2.22 -19.73 -6.90
CA VAL A 344 1.11 -20.49 -6.33
C VAL A 344 0.85 -21.78 -7.12
N HIS A 345 0.80 -21.72 -8.45
CA HIS A 345 0.56 -22.92 -9.27
C HIS A 345 1.72 -23.91 -9.21
N LEU A 346 2.97 -23.44 -9.11
CA LEU A 346 4.12 -24.33 -8.90
C LEU A 346 4.07 -25.01 -7.54
N LEU A 347 3.85 -24.24 -6.47
CA LEU A 347 3.66 -24.78 -5.12
C LEU A 347 2.60 -25.88 -5.08
N ASP A 348 1.48 -25.60 -5.76
CA ASP A 348 0.35 -26.51 -5.82
C ASP A 348 0.67 -27.80 -6.60
N LEU A 349 1.37 -27.68 -7.73
CA LEU A 349 1.71 -28.80 -8.61
C LEU A 349 2.80 -29.71 -8.04
N VAL A 350 3.82 -29.14 -7.38
CA VAL A 350 4.90 -29.93 -6.74
C VAL A 350 4.37 -30.70 -5.53
N GLY A 351 3.39 -30.12 -4.83
CA GLY A 351 2.64 -30.77 -3.76
C GLY A 351 3.43 -31.02 -2.46
N ALA A 352 2.73 -31.47 -1.42
CA ALA A 352 3.28 -31.60 -0.06
C ALA A 352 4.35 -32.70 0.11
N GLY A 353 4.53 -33.59 -0.86
CA GLY A 353 5.56 -34.63 -0.83
C GLY A 353 7.00 -34.10 -1.00
N MET A 354 7.15 -32.84 -1.40
CA MET A 354 8.45 -32.17 -1.53
C MET A 354 8.87 -31.51 -0.19
N PRO A 355 10.16 -31.59 0.21
CA PRO A 355 10.62 -30.97 1.45
C PRO A 355 10.24 -29.49 1.54
N ARG A 356 9.85 -29.02 2.73
CA ARG A 356 9.35 -27.64 2.94
C ARG A 356 10.33 -26.58 2.42
N ASP A 357 11.63 -26.74 2.67
CA ASP A 357 12.64 -25.77 2.22
C ASP A 357 12.76 -25.72 0.70
N VAL A 358 12.61 -26.86 0.03
CA VAL A 358 12.58 -26.93 -1.43
C VAL A 358 11.31 -26.25 -1.95
N ARG A 359 10.13 -26.52 -1.35
CA ARG A 359 8.88 -25.82 -1.70
C ARG A 359 8.99 -24.32 -1.52
N LYS A 360 9.58 -23.86 -0.41
CA LYS A 360 9.83 -22.45 -0.15
C LYS A 360 10.72 -21.82 -1.23
N ALA A 361 11.79 -22.51 -1.61
CA ALA A 361 12.68 -22.09 -2.68
C ALA A 361 11.96 -22.04 -4.04
N VAL A 362 11.08 -23.00 -4.34
CA VAL A 362 10.23 -22.99 -5.55
C VAL A 362 9.31 -21.78 -5.56
N VAL A 363 8.60 -21.50 -4.46
CA VAL A 363 7.70 -20.35 -4.32
C VAL A 363 8.47 -19.04 -4.51
N ALA A 364 9.60 -18.89 -3.82
CA ALA A 364 10.43 -17.70 -3.91
C ALA A 364 10.95 -17.46 -5.32
N SER A 365 11.42 -18.51 -5.98
CA SER A 365 11.91 -18.44 -7.36
C SER A 365 10.78 -18.10 -8.33
N GLY A 366 9.60 -18.71 -8.16
CA GLY A 366 8.41 -18.40 -8.96
C GLY A 366 7.91 -16.95 -8.77
N LEU A 367 8.02 -16.41 -7.55
CA LEU A 367 7.64 -15.03 -7.25
C LEU A 367 8.48 -14.02 -8.05
N VAL A 368 9.78 -14.29 -8.20
CA VAL A 368 10.72 -13.33 -8.78
C VAL A 368 11.16 -13.63 -10.22
N HIS A 369 10.83 -14.81 -10.77
CA HIS A 369 11.41 -15.31 -12.02
C HIS A 369 11.40 -14.32 -13.19
N ASP A 370 10.33 -13.52 -13.29
CA ASP A 370 10.09 -12.60 -14.39
C ASP A 370 10.44 -11.14 -14.04
N LEU A 371 10.89 -10.84 -12.81
CA LEU A 371 11.18 -9.46 -12.40
C LEU A 371 12.34 -8.84 -13.18
N GLY A 372 13.26 -9.64 -13.69
CA GLY A 372 14.31 -9.18 -14.61
C GLY A 372 13.76 -8.54 -15.88
N LYS A 373 12.49 -8.79 -16.25
CA LYS A 373 11.85 -8.15 -17.41
C LYS A 373 11.67 -6.65 -17.24
N ALA A 374 11.77 -6.14 -16.01
CA ALA A 374 11.79 -4.71 -15.75
C ALA A 374 13.12 -4.05 -16.16
N LEU A 375 14.17 -4.85 -16.38
CA LEU A 375 15.52 -4.40 -16.73
C LEU A 375 15.81 -4.46 -18.23
N VAL A 376 14.94 -5.10 -19.01
CA VAL A 376 15.06 -5.16 -20.48
C VAL A 376 14.23 -4.05 -21.14
N PRO A 377 14.55 -3.64 -22.39
CA PRO A 377 13.84 -2.57 -23.08
C PRO A 377 12.34 -2.85 -23.23
N GLN A 378 11.49 -1.96 -22.70
CA GLN A 378 10.04 -2.15 -22.66
C GLN A 378 9.36 -2.14 -24.05
N VAL A 379 10.05 -1.63 -25.08
CA VAL A 379 9.61 -1.68 -26.49
C VAL A 379 9.38 -3.12 -26.97
N LEU A 380 10.11 -4.09 -26.42
CA LEU A 380 9.98 -5.51 -26.79
C LEU A 380 8.58 -6.07 -26.50
N PHE A 381 7.91 -5.58 -25.46
CA PHE A 381 6.55 -6.02 -25.10
C PHE A 381 5.45 -5.42 -25.99
N LYS A 382 5.80 -4.42 -26.82
CA LYS A 382 4.90 -3.75 -27.76
C LYS A 382 5.15 -4.14 -29.21
N ALA A 383 6.18 -4.94 -29.48
CA ALA A 383 6.54 -5.35 -30.83
C ALA A 383 5.45 -6.27 -31.42
N ALA A 384 4.95 -5.93 -32.61
CA ALA A 384 3.98 -6.76 -33.34
C ALA A 384 4.63 -8.03 -33.91
N HIS A 385 5.94 -7.99 -34.18
CA HIS A 385 6.73 -9.11 -34.70
C HIS A 385 7.97 -9.32 -33.81
N PHE A 386 8.19 -10.57 -33.40
CA PHE A 386 9.24 -10.93 -32.47
C PHE A 386 10.43 -11.55 -33.22
N GLU A 387 11.42 -10.72 -33.54
CA GLU A 387 12.65 -11.10 -34.25
C GLU A 387 13.62 -11.88 -33.34
N ALA A 388 14.64 -12.49 -33.93
CA ALA A 388 15.65 -13.25 -33.19
C ALA A 388 16.44 -12.38 -32.19
N THR A 389 16.75 -11.14 -32.58
CA THR A 389 17.38 -10.13 -31.73
C THR A 389 16.51 -9.78 -30.51
N HIS A 390 15.20 -9.61 -30.71
CA HIS A 390 14.25 -9.41 -29.62
C HIS A 390 14.23 -10.59 -28.64
N ARG A 391 14.37 -11.82 -29.14
CA ARG A 391 14.44 -13.02 -28.30
C ARG A 391 15.70 -13.07 -27.46
N GLN A 392 16.84 -12.73 -28.05
CA GLN A 392 18.12 -12.69 -27.33
C GLN A 392 18.10 -11.63 -26.22
N THR A 393 17.66 -10.41 -26.52
CA THR A 393 17.54 -9.36 -25.50
C THR A 393 16.50 -9.71 -24.43
N LEU A 394 15.38 -10.33 -24.82
CA LEU A 394 14.40 -10.78 -23.83
C LEU A 394 15.01 -11.86 -22.93
N SER A 395 15.81 -12.81 -23.43
CA SER A 395 16.38 -13.87 -22.60
C SER A 395 17.32 -13.37 -21.50
N GLU A 396 17.92 -12.18 -21.65
CA GLU A 396 18.79 -11.54 -20.66
C GLU A 396 18.08 -11.32 -19.31
N HIS A 397 16.74 -11.22 -19.28
CA HIS A 397 16.00 -11.06 -18.02
C HIS A 397 16.27 -12.18 -17.00
N VAL A 398 16.61 -13.38 -17.49
CA VAL A 398 16.87 -14.55 -16.66
C VAL A 398 18.18 -14.39 -15.89
N SER A 399 19.28 -14.07 -16.58
CA SER A 399 20.56 -13.84 -15.91
C SER A 399 20.50 -12.62 -15.00
N LEU A 400 19.86 -11.54 -15.47
CA LEU A 400 19.71 -10.30 -14.72
C LEU A 400 18.98 -10.48 -13.39
N VAL A 401 18.01 -11.40 -13.28
CA VAL A 401 17.35 -11.67 -11.99
C VAL A 401 18.12 -12.67 -11.13
N LEU A 402 18.79 -13.64 -11.74
CA LEU A 402 19.61 -14.63 -11.02
C LEU A 402 20.81 -13.98 -10.31
N GLU A 403 21.48 -13.04 -10.97
CA GLU A 403 22.58 -12.26 -10.38
C GLU A 403 22.12 -11.50 -9.11
N ARG A 404 20.87 -11.05 -9.09
CA ARG A 404 20.27 -10.29 -7.98
C ARG A 404 19.81 -11.14 -6.81
N LEU A 405 20.02 -12.46 -6.90
CA LEU A 405 19.76 -13.43 -5.84
C LEU A 405 21.05 -13.92 -5.17
N ASP A 406 22.23 -13.44 -5.55
CA ASP A 406 23.50 -13.94 -5.01
C ASP A 406 23.62 -13.77 -3.48
N SER A 407 23.00 -12.73 -2.93
CA SER A 407 22.93 -12.45 -1.49
C SER A 407 21.89 -13.32 -0.75
N CYS A 408 21.05 -14.09 -1.46
CA CYS A 408 20.02 -14.95 -0.87
C CYS A 408 20.55 -16.32 -0.44
N GLN A 409 21.35 -16.38 0.62
CA GLN A 409 22.02 -17.61 1.06
C GLN A 409 21.10 -18.78 1.42
N TRP A 410 19.86 -18.50 1.84
CA TRP A 410 18.87 -19.54 2.16
C TRP A 410 18.22 -20.16 0.93
N LEU A 411 18.29 -19.49 -0.23
CA LEU A 411 17.68 -19.93 -1.47
C LEU A 411 18.63 -20.89 -2.19
N SER A 412 18.20 -22.13 -2.39
CA SER A 412 19.00 -23.10 -3.14
C SER A 412 19.21 -22.64 -4.58
N ARG A 413 20.48 -22.41 -4.97
CA ARG A 413 20.86 -22.02 -6.34
C ARG A 413 20.34 -23.00 -7.39
N GLY A 414 20.37 -24.31 -7.08
CA GLY A 414 19.86 -25.34 -7.98
C GLY A 414 18.35 -25.24 -8.20
N VAL A 415 17.58 -24.94 -7.15
CA VAL A 415 16.12 -24.74 -7.26
C VAL A 415 15.82 -23.44 -7.99
N ALA A 416 16.52 -22.35 -7.66
CA ALA A 416 16.35 -21.06 -8.33
C ALA A 416 16.64 -21.16 -9.83
N SER A 417 17.75 -21.78 -10.22
CA SER A 417 18.09 -22.02 -11.63
C SER A 417 17.04 -22.91 -12.32
N ALA A 418 16.61 -24.01 -11.69
CA ALA A 418 15.59 -24.89 -12.28
C ALA A 418 14.25 -24.19 -12.51
N VAL A 419 13.83 -23.26 -11.63
CA VAL A 419 12.58 -22.52 -11.81
C VAL A 419 12.76 -21.34 -12.76
N ILE A 420 13.74 -20.46 -12.52
CA ILE A 420 13.88 -19.18 -13.21
C ILE A 420 14.40 -19.36 -14.64
N SER A 421 15.42 -20.21 -14.85
CA SER A 421 15.88 -20.54 -16.19
C SER A 421 14.90 -21.52 -16.85
N GLY A 422 14.54 -22.59 -16.12
CA GLY A 422 13.78 -23.71 -16.68
C GLY A 422 12.37 -23.38 -17.15
N ILE A 423 11.72 -22.34 -16.62
CA ILE A 423 10.36 -21.94 -17.06
C ILE A 423 10.28 -21.54 -18.54
N ASN A 424 11.40 -21.07 -19.11
CA ASN A 424 11.51 -20.66 -20.50
C ASN A 424 12.16 -21.74 -21.39
N GLU A 425 12.70 -22.80 -20.80
CA GLU A 425 13.30 -23.93 -21.52
C GLU A 425 12.26 -24.88 -22.13
N ARG A 426 12.67 -25.61 -23.18
CA ARG A 426 11.81 -26.55 -23.91
C ARG A 426 12.55 -27.85 -24.18
N MET A 427 11.83 -28.97 -24.16
CA MET A 427 12.40 -30.31 -24.35
C MET A 427 13.12 -30.49 -25.69
N ASP A 428 12.75 -29.72 -26.72
CA ASP A 428 13.38 -29.73 -28.04
C ASP A 428 14.58 -28.76 -28.17
N GLY A 429 14.95 -28.06 -27.09
CA GLY A 429 16.04 -27.07 -27.09
C GLY A 429 15.67 -25.73 -27.71
N SER A 430 14.42 -25.51 -28.11
CA SER A 430 13.96 -24.21 -28.66
C SER A 430 13.79 -23.11 -27.61
N GLY A 431 13.92 -23.46 -26.33
CA GLY A 431 13.82 -22.56 -25.19
C GLY A 431 15.06 -21.72 -24.94
N TYR A 432 15.06 -21.01 -23.81
CA TYR A 432 16.13 -20.12 -23.38
C TYR A 432 16.18 -20.08 -21.84
N PRO A 433 17.27 -19.61 -21.20
CA PRO A 433 18.46 -18.97 -21.79
C PRO A 433 19.49 -19.92 -22.40
N ASP A 434 19.54 -21.17 -21.95
CA ASP A 434 20.64 -22.10 -22.23
C ASP A 434 20.31 -23.04 -23.41
N GLY A 435 19.03 -23.18 -23.77
CA GLY A 435 18.58 -24.04 -24.87
C GLY A 435 18.75 -25.53 -24.56
N VAL A 436 18.63 -25.89 -23.28
CA VAL A 436 18.85 -27.27 -22.80
C VAL A 436 17.69 -28.16 -23.26
N SER A 437 18.01 -29.34 -23.79
CA SER A 437 17.04 -30.27 -24.36
C SER A 437 16.94 -31.60 -23.62
N GLY A 438 15.80 -32.27 -23.81
CA GLY A 438 15.59 -33.65 -23.38
C GLY A 438 15.77 -33.90 -21.89
N GLU A 439 16.46 -35.01 -21.57
CA GLU A 439 16.70 -35.47 -20.20
C GLU A 439 17.65 -34.57 -19.40
N SER A 440 18.36 -33.65 -20.06
CA SER A 440 19.23 -32.68 -19.39
C SER A 440 18.43 -31.62 -18.63
N LEU A 441 17.13 -31.46 -18.94
CA LEU A 441 16.24 -30.59 -18.17
C LEU A 441 15.87 -31.24 -16.84
N ASN A 442 16.15 -30.53 -15.75
CA ASN A 442 15.74 -30.92 -14.41
C ASN A 442 14.21 -31.11 -14.33
N GLU A 443 13.74 -32.08 -13.53
CA GLU A 443 12.29 -32.33 -13.33
C GLU A 443 11.51 -31.08 -12.90
N LEU A 444 12.10 -30.25 -12.04
CA LEU A 444 11.50 -28.98 -11.63
C LEU A 444 11.49 -27.94 -12.76
N ALA A 445 12.47 -27.96 -13.67
CA ALA A 445 12.48 -27.12 -14.87
C ALA A 445 11.35 -27.53 -15.83
N LYS A 446 11.15 -28.84 -16.03
CA LYS A 446 10.05 -29.38 -16.83
C LYS A 446 8.68 -28.98 -16.25
N ALA A 447 8.51 -29.10 -14.93
CA ALA A 447 7.30 -28.64 -14.25
C ALA A 447 7.08 -27.12 -14.41
N SER A 448 8.15 -26.34 -14.25
CA SER A 448 8.13 -24.87 -14.39
C SER A 448 7.72 -24.45 -15.80
N ALA A 449 8.26 -25.08 -16.84
CA ALA A 449 7.92 -24.79 -18.24
C ALA A 449 6.41 -24.98 -18.52
N ILE A 450 5.79 -26.03 -17.98
CA ILE A 450 4.34 -26.26 -18.10
C ILE A 450 3.55 -25.13 -17.43
N VAL A 451 3.87 -24.81 -16.17
CA VAL A 451 3.16 -23.76 -15.41
C VAL A 451 3.33 -22.40 -16.07
N GLY A 452 4.55 -22.04 -16.48
CA GLY A 452 4.83 -20.77 -17.14
C GLY A 452 4.05 -20.58 -18.43
N VAL A 453 3.99 -21.62 -19.28
CA VAL A 453 3.21 -21.55 -20.52
C VAL A 453 1.72 -21.50 -20.24
N ALA A 454 1.22 -22.30 -19.29
CA ALA A 454 -0.19 -22.26 -18.93
C ALA A 454 -0.62 -20.89 -18.39
N GLU A 455 0.14 -20.30 -17.47
CA GLU A 455 -0.11 -18.96 -16.94
C GLU A 455 0.00 -17.88 -18.02
N ALA A 456 0.98 -17.97 -18.91
CA ALA A 456 1.11 -17.04 -20.01
C ALA A 456 -0.09 -17.11 -20.98
N LEU A 457 -0.62 -18.32 -21.25
CA LEU A 457 -1.77 -18.53 -22.15
C LEU A 457 -3.12 -18.09 -21.55
N ARG A 458 -3.25 -17.99 -20.23
CA ARG A 458 -4.47 -17.53 -19.53
C ARG A 458 -4.75 -16.03 -19.64
N ARG A 459 -3.83 -15.26 -20.20
CA ARG A 459 -3.94 -13.80 -20.35
C ARG A 459 -3.84 -13.36 -21.80
N ASP A 460 -4.40 -12.20 -22.06
CA ASP A 460 -4.26 -11.50 -23.33
C ASP A 460 -2.80 -11.06 -23.54
N ARG A 461 -2.43 -11.03 -24.82
CA ARG A 461 -1.23 -10.39 -25.33
C ARG A 461 -1.60 -9.59 -26.57
N SER A 462 -0.73 -8.66 -26.97
CA SER A 462 -0.90 -7.88 -28.20
C SER A 462 -1.14 -8.75 -29.44
N ASP A 463 -0.58 -9.96 -29.47
CA ASP A 463 -0.63 -10.90 -30.57
C ASP A 463 -1.71 -11.98 -30.46
N ARG A 464 -2.34 -12.16 -29.29
CA ARG A 464 -3.37 -13.20 -29.08
C ARG A 464 -4.27 -12.97 -27.87
N PRO A 465 -5.54 -13.40 -27.93
CA PRO A 465 -6.41 -13.42 -26.76
C PRO A 465 -6.01 -14.50 -25.74
N ALA A 466 -6.53 -14.36 -24.52
CA ALA A 466 -6.51 -15.37 -23.47
C ALA A 466 -7.17 -16.67 -23.92
N LYS A 467 -6.70 -17.79 -23.36
CA LYS A 467 -7.20 -19.14 -23.65
C LYS A 467 -7.88 -19.76 -22.45
N THR A 468 -8.88 -20.60 -22.70
CA THR A 468 -9.50 -21.46 -21.68
C THR A 468 -8.55 -22.58 -21.24
N ALA A 469 -8.78 -23.19 -20.08
CA ALA A 469 -8.01 -24.34 -19.61
C ALA A 469 -7.97 -25.47 -20.64
N GLN A 470 -9.10 -25.79 -21.27
CA GLN A 470 -9.14 -26.81 -22.33
C GLN A 470 -8.28 -26.45 -23.54
N GLN A 471 -8.26 -25.18 -23.95
CA GLN A 471 -7.40 -24.71 -25.03
C GLN A 471 -5.92 -24.76 -24.65
N ILE A 472 -5.57 -24.49 -23.40
CA ILE A 472 -4.21 -24.60 -22.85
C ILE A 472 -3.76 -26.06 -22.85
N TYR A 473 -4.59 -26.99 -22.34
CA TYR A 473 -4.25 -28.41 -22.33
C TYR A 473 -4.06 -28.95 -23.75
N ARG A 474 -4.93 -28.54 -24.68
CA ARG A 474 -4.75 -28.88 -26.09
C ARG A 474 -3.45 -28.32 -26.65
N HIS A 475 -3.08 -27.09 -26.31
CA HIS A 475 -1.80 -26.52 -26.73
C HIS A 475 -0.60 -27.33 -26.22
N LEU A 476 -0.60 -27.72 -24.93
CA LEU A 476 0.46 -28.55 -24.36
C LEU A 476 0.54 -29.92 -25.06
N LEU A 477 -0.60 -30.57 -25.29
CA LEU A 477 -0.67 -31.88 -25.94
C LEU A 477 -0.23 -31.83 -27.42
N THR A 478 -0.57 -30.76 -28.16
CA THR A 478 -0.16 -30.61 -29.57
C THR A 478 1.31 -30.22 -29.72
N HIS A 479 1.93 -29.66 -28.67
CA HIS A 479 3.35 -29.31 -28.62
C HIS A 479 4.12 -30.24 -27.68
N SER A 480 3.75 -31.51 -27.60
CA SER A 480 4.37 -32.51 -26.70
C SER A 480 5.86 -32.79 -26.98
N HIS A 481 6.40 -32.32 -28.10
CA HIS A 481 7.85 -32.33 -28.36
C HIS A 481 8.60 -31.23 -27.57
N GLN A 482 7.93 -30.15 -27.18
CA GLN A 482 8.48 -29.04 -26.41
C GLN A 482 8.34 -29.21 -24.89
N PHE A 483 7.50 -30.13 -24.45
CA PHE A 483 7.07 -30.27 -23.07
C PHE A 483 7.09 -31.72 -22.63
N ASP A 484 7.51 -31.98 -21.38
CA ASP A 484 7.61 -33.34 -20.87
C ASP A 484 6.21 -34.00 -20.73
N PRO A 485 5.93 -35.15 -21.38
CA PRO A 485 4.61 -35.78 -21.37
C PRO A 485 4.12 -36.19 -19.98
N HIS A 486 5.03 -36.57 -19.07
CA HIS A 486 4.66 -36.93 -17.70
C HIS A 486 4.12 -35.70 -16.97
N TRP A 487 4.79 -34.55 -17.11
CA TRP A 487 4.35 -33.30 -16.49
C TRP A 487 3.09 -32.73 -17.13
N ILE A 488 2.88 -32.88 -18.44
CA ILE A 488 1.59 -32.52 -19.08
C ILE A 488 0.46 -33.32 -18.43
N LYS A 489 0.61 -34.65 -18.33
CA LYS A 489 -0.40 -35.53 -17.74
C LYS A 489 -0.70 -35.14 -16.30
N ARG A 490 0.34 -34.98 -15.48
CA ARG A 490 0.21 -34.58 -14.07
C ARG A 490 -0.51 -33.24 -13.94
N TYR A 491 -0.17 -32.26 -14.78
CA TYR A 491 -0.80 -30.94 -14.75
C TYR A 491 -2.29 -31.00 -15.08
N VAL A 492 -2.67 -31.72 -16.13
CA VAL A 492 -4.09 -31.88 -16.54
C VAL A 492 -4.89 -32.65 -15.50
N GLU A 493 -4.33 -33.72 -14.93
CA GLU A 493 -4.98 -34.53 -13.90
C GLU A 493 -5.15 -33.77 -12.57
N HIS A 494 -4.21 -32.89 -12.24
CA HIS A 494 -4.20 -32.10 -11.02
C HIS A 494 -5.18 -30.93 -11.06
N PHE A 495 -5.19 -30.15 -12.15
CA PHE A 495 -6.06 -28.98 -12.27
C PHE A 495 -7.45 -29.28 -12.86
N LYS A 496 -7.67 -30.49 -13.41
CA LYS A 496 -8.94 -30.94 -14.00
C LYS A 496 -9.41 -30.07 -15.18
N ALA A 497 -10.51 -30.48 -15.80
CA ALA A 497 -11.05 -29.82 -17.00
C ALA A 497 -11.57 -28.39 -16.71
N LEU A 498 -12.22 -28.20 -15.56
CA LEU A 498 -12.73 -26.92 -15.07
C LEU A 498 -12.01 -26.57 -13.76
N PRO A 499 -10.79 -26.01 -13.83
CA PRO A 499 -10.01 -25.70 -12.64
C PRO A 499 -10.65 -24.62 -11.78
N VAL A 500 -10.24 -24.57 -10.51
CA VAL A 500 -10.51 -23.41 -9.64
C VAL A 500 -10.03 -22.13 -10.33
N GLY A 501 -10.88 -21.11 -10.34
CA GLY A 501 -10.63 -19.86 -11.07
C GLY A 501 -10.99 -19.87 -12.55
N ALA A 502 -11.59 -20.94 -13.09
CA ALA A 502 -12.24 -20.92 -14.39
C ALA A 502 -13.58 -20.17 -14.33
N LEU A 503 -13.90 -19.38 -15.35
CA LEU A 503 -15.25 -18.79 -15.52
C LEU A 503 -16.09 -19.72 -16.39
N VAL A 504 -17.19 -20.24 -15.84
CA VAL A 504 -18.02 -21.24 -16.51
C VAL A 504 -19.37 -20.65 -16.89
N ARG A 505 -19.80 -20.93 -18.13
CA ARG A 505 -21.17 -20.69 -18.58
C ARG A 505 -22.01 -21.93 -18.33
N PHE A 506 -23.14 -21.74 -17.68
CA PHE A 506 -24.09 -22.82 -17.38
C PHE A 506 -25.29 -22.80 -18.35
N SER A 507 -26.00 -23.92 -18.44
CA SER A 507 -27.17 -24.04 -19.31
C SER A 507 -28.36 -23.18 -18.85
N GLY A 508 -28.37 -22.73 -17.60
CA GLY A 508 -29.30 -21.72 -17.08
C GLY A 508 -28.92 -20.27 -17.46
N GLU A 509 -27.97 -20.09 -18.37
CA GLU A 509 -27.47 -18.80 -18.89
C GLU A 509 -26.61 -17.98 -17.93
N GLN A 510 -26.46 -18.39 -16.66
CA GLN A 510 -25.57 -17.72 -15.72
C GLN A 510 -24.08 -18.00 -16.00
N LEU A 511 -23.25 -17.04 -15.59
CA LEU A 511 -21.80 -17.19 -15.49
C LEU A 511 -21.40 -17.35 -14.02
N ALA A 512 -20.48 -18.26 -13.72
CA ALA A 512 -19.93 -18.39 -12.38
C ALA A 512 -18.45 -18.80 -12.39
N TRP A 513 -17.68 -18.19 -11.49
CA TRP A 513 -16.30 -18.58 -11.19
C TRP A 513 -16.28 -19.85 -10.35
N VAL A 514 -15.45 -20.81 -10.73
CA VAL A 514 -15.21 -22.03 -9.94
C VAL A 514 -14.41 -21.67 -8.70
N LEU A 515 -14.99 -21.85 -7.52
CA LEU A 515 -14.30 -21.66 -6.24
C LEU A 515 -13.75 -22.97 -5.68
N ARG A 516 -14.51 -24.07 -5.81
CA ARG A 516 -14.11 -25.39 -5.32
C ARG A 516 -14.56 -26.52 -6.23
N ILE A 517 -13.76 -27.60 -6.23
CA ILE A 517 -14.03 -28.84 -6.94
C ILE A 517 -13.82 -30.06 -6.03
N ASP A 518 -14.54 -31.15 -6.27
CA ASP A 518 -14.23 -32.44 -5.61
C ASP A 518 -13.05 -33.16 -6.29
N GLU A 519 -12.67 -34.32 -5.76
CA GLU A 519 -11.55 -35.13 -6.28
C GLU A 519 -11.77 -35.60 -7.74
N GLN A 520 -13.04 -35.77 -8.13
CA GLN A 520 -13.45 -36.16 -9.48
C GLN A 520 -13.50 -34.95 -10.44
N GLY A 521 -13.41 -33.72 -9.92
CA GLY A 521 -13.47 -32.48 -10.68
C GLY A 521 -14.88 -31.91 -10.87
N ASN A 522 -15.86 -32.38 -10.11
CA ASN A 522 -17.20 -31.79 -10.10
C ASN A 522 -17.21 -30.48 -9.31
N LEU A 523 -18.01 -29.52 -9.77
CA LEU A 523 -18.10 -28.19 -9.17
C LEU A 523 -18.91 -28.25 -7.87
N THR A 524 -18.27 -27.96 -6.73
CA THR A 524 -18.91 -28.00 -5.41
C THR A 524 -19.23 -26.61 -4.86
N GLU A 525 -18.44 -25.60 -5.24
CA GLU A 525 -18.69 -24.19 -4.89
C GLU A 525 -18.36 -23.29 -6.09
N VAL A 526 -19.28 -22.39 -6.44
CA VAL A 526 -19.09 -21.40 -7.50
C VAL A 526 -19.58 -20.03 -7.04
N GLN A 527 -19.03 -18.96 -7.61
CA GLN A 527 -19.46 -17.60 -7.36
C GLN A 527 -19.98 -16.95 -8.62
N LEU A 528 -21.23 -16.48 -8.60
CA LEU A 528 -21.85 -15.85 -9.77
C LEU A 528 -21.04 -14.63 -10.24
N ALA A 529 -21.04 -14.42 -11.54
CA ALA A 529 -20.39 -13.28 -12.19
C ALA A 529 -21.40 -12.52 -13.06
N ALA A 530 -21.39 -11.20 -12.97
CA ALA A 530 -22.28 -10.36 -13.78
C ALA A 530 -21.89 -10.35 -15.27
N SER A 531 -20.60 -10.52 -15.56
CA SER A 531 -20.05 -10.49 -16.93
C SER A 531 -18.77 -11.31 -17.04
N ALA A 532 -18.30 -11.52 -18.28
CA ALA A 532 -17.01 -12.14 -18.56
C ALA A 532 -15.85 -11.13 -18.39
N SER A 533 -15.67 -10.65 -17.16
CA SER A 533 -14.60 -9.72 -16.77
C SER A 533 -13.87 -10.24 -15.53
N ALA A 534 -12.66 -9.76 -15.28
CA ALA A 534 -11.87 -10.19 -14.14
C ALA A 534 -12.62 -10.01 -12.80
N PRO A 535 -12.51 -10.95 -11.85
CA PRO A 535 -13.26 -10.91 -10.60
C PRO A 535 -12.78 -9.75 -9.72
N MET A 536 -13.69 -8.83 -9.47
CA MET A 536 -13.55 -7.64 -8.65
C MET A 536 -14.68 -7.58 -7.63
N ARG A 537 -14.52 -6.81 -6.55
CA ARG A 537 -15.51 -6.79 -5.47
C ARG A 537 -16.91 -6.37 -5.93
N ASP A 538 -16.99 -5.52 -6.94
CA ASP A 538 -18.20 -4.92 -7.48
C ASP A 538 -18.90 -5.77 -8.57
N ASN A 539 -18.23 -6.79 -9.13
CA ASN A 539 -18.80 -7.62 -10.20
C ASN A 539 -19.02 -9.11 -9.82
N LEU A 540 -18.71 -9.48 -8.58
CA LEU A 540 -18.99 -10.80 -8.02
C LEU A 540 -20.37 -10.83 -7.35
N GLY A 541 -21.14 -11.86 -7.67
CA GLY A 541 -22.45 -12.12 -7.11
C GLY A 541 -22.44 -13.15 -5.98
N GLU A 542 -23.60 -13.77 -5.76
CA GLU A 542 -23.83 -14.78 -4.73
C GLU A 542 -22.95 -16.03 -4.94
N THR A 543 -22.58 -16.67 -3.83
CA THR A 543 -21.87 -17.94 -3.82
C THR A 543 -22.86 -19.11 -3.70
N ILE A 544 -22.73 -20.11 -4.57
CA ILE A 544 -23.56 -21.31 -4.61
C ILE A 544 -22.73 -22.53 -4.19
N ARG A 545 -23.26 -23.31 -3.25
CA ARG A 545 -22.59 -24.49 -2.63
C ARG A 545 -23.40 -25.77 -2.81
N GLY A 546 -22.73 -26.90 -3.00
CA GLY A 546 -23.24 -28.28 -2.96
C GLY A 546 -24.12 -28.71 -4.13
N ASN A 547 -25.04 -27.84 -4.57
CA ASN A 547 -26.05 -28.16 -5.59
C ASN A 547 -25.89 -27.27 -6.83
N VAL A 548 -24.64 -27.07 -7.28
CA VAL A 548 -24.30 -26.15 -8.37
C VAL A 548 -25.07 -26.52 -9.65
N VAL A 549 -25.04 -27.79 -10.04
CA VAL A 549 -25.69 -28.27 -11.28
C VAL A 549 -27.22 -28.20 -11.20
N GLU A 550 -27.80 -28.45 -10.03
CA GLU A 550 -29.25 -28.35 -9.86
C GLU A 550 -29.74 -26.90 -9.95
N LYS A 551 -28.95 -25.95 -9.42
CA LYS A 551 -29.32 -24.53 -9.38
C LYS A 551 -29.03 -23.78 -10.68
N LEU A 552 -27.91 -24.09 -11.34
CA LEU A 552 -27.46 -23.36 -12.54
C LEU A 552 -27.62 -24.17 -13.84
N GLY A 553 -27.92 -25.48 -13.74
CA GLY A 553 -27.87 -26.41 -14.86
C GLY A 553 -26.47 -26.96 -15.11
N ARG A 554 -26.28 -27.64 -16.24
CA ARG A 554 -24.98 -28.26 -16.57
C ARG A 554 -23.97 -27.21 -17.07
N PRO A 555 -22.66 -27.37 -16.78
CA PRO A 555 -21.60 -26.60 -17.42
C PRO A 555 -21.67 -26.78 -18.94
N VAL A 556 -21.75 -25.68 -19.67
CA VAL A 556 -21.75 -25.66 -21.15
C VAL A 556 -20.32 -25.47 -21.67
N GLY A 557 -19.52 -24.67 -20.99
CA GLY A 557 -18.12 -24.45 -21.33
C GLY A 557 -17.48 -23.33 -20.51
N GLU A 558 -16.15 -23.27 -20.56
CA GLU A 558 -15.37 -22.18 -19.98
C GLU A 558 -15.34 -20.96 -20.90
N VAL A 559 -15.41 -19.77 -20.33
CA VAL A 559 -15.21 -18.49 -21.01
C VAL A 559 -13.83 -17.97 -20.65
N ALA A 560 -12.99 -17.71 -21.65
CA ALA A 560 -11.66 -17.15 -21.42
C ALA A 560 -11.77 -15.71 -20.89
N VAL A 561 -11.08 -15.42 -19.80
CA VAL A 561 -11.00 -14.09 -19.20
C VAL A 561 -9.55 -13.79 -18.89
N SER A 562 -9.03 -12.69 -19.43
CA SER A 562 -7.72 -12.16 -19.06
C SER A 562 -7.81 -11.48 -17.70
N THR A 563 -6.86 -11.78 -16.82
CA THR A 563 -6.98 -11.48 -15.38
C THR A 563 -5.65 -11.02 -14.80
#